data_AF-A0A352Z3X1-F1
#
_entry.id   AF-A0A352Z3X1-F1
#
_cell.length_a   1.000
_cell.length_b   1.000
_cell.length_c   1.000
_cell.angle_alpha   90.00
_cell.angle_beta   90.00
_cell.angle_gamma   90.00
#
_symmetry.space_group_name_H-M   'P 1'
#
loop_
_entity.id
_entity.type
_entity.pdbx_description
1 polymer ?
#
loop_
_entity_poly.entity_id
_entity_poly.type
_entity_poly.pdbx_seq_one_letter_code
_entity_poly.pdbx_strand_id
1 'polypeptide(L)'
;MFALENKTTSDMFKANNQPSLFSFENELGKKMREALEGSKEKWFYHLILRNISEDDFRELYSDKASRPNTPINILVSSLILKELKGLSYDELMESVMFDLRFKTALGLVSIGEVPFSRATLFNFQ
;
A
#
# COMPACT_ATOMS: atom_id res chain seq x y z
N MET A 1 15.30 23.36 38.88
CA MET A 1 14.15 23.59 37.99
C MET A 1 14.39 22.71 36.76
N PHE A 2 13.72 21.57 36.67
CA PHE A 2 13.87 20.63 35.55
C PHE A 2 12.85 21.02 34.47
N ALA A 3 13.33 21.57 33.35
CA ALA A 3 12.50 21.73 32.16
C ALA A 3 12.53 20.39 31.41
N LEU A 4 11.41 19.66 31.46
CA LEU A 4 11.14 18.55 30.57
C LEU A 4 10.79 19.13 29.20
N GLU A 5 11.70 19.05 28.25
CA GLU A 5 11.39 19.28 26.84
C GLU A 5 10.47 18.15 26.37
N ASN A 6 9.21 18.50 26.10
CA ASN A 6 8.23 17.61 25.54
C ASN A 6 8.64 17.20 24.13
N LYS A 7 9.10 15.96 23.99
CA LYS A 7 9.12 15.23 22.71
C LYS A 7 7.69 15.12 22.20
N THR A 8 7.34 15.88 21.17
CA THR A 8 6.16 15.60 20.35
C THR A 8 6.65 15.01 19.04
N THR A 9 7.07 13.74 19.08
CA THR A 9 7.20 12.95 17.85
C THR A 9 5.79 12.63 17.37
N SER A 10 5.46 13.16 16.19
CA SER A 10 4.25 12.86 15.43
C SER A 10 4.20 11.35 15.11
N ASP A 11 3.53 10.58 15.95
CA ASP A 11 3.36 9.12 15.82
C ASP A 11 2.25 8.72 14.81
N MET A 12 2.03 9.51 13.75
CA MET A 12 1.15 9.11 12.63
C MET A 12 1.92 8.56 11.42
N PHE A 13 3.21 8.85 11.32
CA PHE A 13 4.09 8.27 10.30
C PHE A 13 4.73 6.99 10.84
N LYS A 14 4.05 5.85 10.65
CA LYS A 14 4.71 4.55 10.74
C LYS A 14 5.13 4.15 9.34
N ALA A 15 6.40 4.39 9.00
CA ALA A 15 7.03 3.71 7.87
C ALA A 15 6.78 2.20 8.05
N ASN A 16 6.00 1.59 7.16
CA ASN A 16 5.63 0.19 7.25
C ASN A 16 6.81 -0.69 6.81
N ASN A 17 7.87 -0.73 7.62
CA ASN A 17 9.10 -1.47 7.38
C ASN A 17 9.13 -2.82 8.11
N GLN A 18 8.04 -3.21 8.79
CA GLN A 18 7.94 -4.51 9.44
C GLN A 18 7.28 -5.51 8.48
N PRO A 19 8.03 -6.44 7.87
CA PRO A 19 7.41 -7.49 7.09
C PRO A 19 6.55 -8.33 8.01
N SER A 20 5.28 -8.51 7.65
CA SER A 20 4.40 -9.45 8.34
C SER A 20 5.07 -10.82 8.37
N LEU A 21 5.12 -11.44 9.56
CA LEU A 21 5.68 -12.78 9.74
C LEU A 21 4.94 -13.82 8.87
N PHE A 22 3.68 -13.55 8.53
CA PHE A 22 2.85 -14.36 7.67
C PHE A 22 2.34 -13.54 6.48
N SER A 23 2.69 -13.97 5.27
CA SER A 23 2.19 -13.42 4.01
C SER A 23 1.54 -14.55 3.21
N PHE A 24 0.49 -14.24 2.45
CA PHE A 24 -0.14 -15.21 1.54
C PHE A 24 0.88 -15.84 0.57
N GLU A 25 1.96 -15.13 0.24
CA GLU A 25 3.03 -15.65 -0.61
C GLU A 25 3.68 -16.92 -0.02
N ASN A 26 3.71 -17.03 1.32
CA ASN A 26 4.23 -18.19 2.04
C ASN A 26 3.30 -19.41 1.96
N GLU A 27 2.02 -19.21 1.66
CA GLU A 27 1.02 -20.26 1.48
C GLU A 27 1.01 -20.81 0.04
N LEU A 28 1.61 -20.07 -0.91
CA LEU A 28 1.73 -20.51 -2.30
C LEU A 28 2.67 -21.70 -2.45
N GLY A 29 2.29 -22.64 -3.32
CA GLY A 29 3.19 -23.70 -3.75
C GLY A 29 4.44 -23.15 -4.47
N LYS A 30 5.57 -23.86 -4.36
CA LYS A 30 6.88 -23.42 -4.86
C LYS A 30 6.86 -22.83 -6.27
N LYS A 31 6.25 -23.55 -7.23
CA LYS A 31 6.15 -23.10 -8.63
C LYS A 31 5.38 -21.77 -8.78
N MET A 32 4.29 -21.60 -8.03
CA MET A 32 3.51 -20.35 -8.07
C MET A 32 4.28 -19.20 -7.44
N ARG A 33 4.98 -19.46 -6.32
CA ARG A 33 5.83 -18.46 -5.67
C ARG A 33 6.95 -17.98 -6.59
N GLU A 34 7.67 -18.90 -7.24
CA GLU A 34 8.74 -18.56 -8.19
C GLU A 34 8.20 -17.74 -9.39
N ALA A 35 7.02 -18.12 -9.91
CA ALA A 35 6.37 -17.38 -10.98
C ALA A 35 5.92 -15.98 -10.55
N LEU A 36 5.43 -15.83 -9.30
CA LEU A 36 5.03 -14.55 -8.74
C LEU A 36 6.25 -13.65 -8.49
N GLU A 37 7.35 -14.19 -7.98
CA GLU A 37 8.59 -13.45 -7.73
C GLU A 37 9.19 -12.88 -9.02
N GLY A 38 9.10 -13.62 -10.13
CA GLY A 38 9.51 -13.16 -11.46
C GLY A 38 8.48 -12.30 -12.20
N SER A 39 7.31 -12.03 -11.61
CA SER A 39 6.22 -11.32 -12.28
C SER A 39 6.48 -9.81 -12.39
N LYS A 40 5.89 -9.19 -13.42
CA LYS A 40 5.93 -7.72 -13.58
C LYS A 40 5.30 -7.00 -12.38
N GLU A 41 4.34 -7.61 -11.70
CA GLU A 41 3.71 -7.06 -10.50
C GLU A 41 4.65 -7.05 -9.29
N LYS A 42 5.50 -8.07 -9.11
CA LYS A 42 6.57 -8.04 -8.10
C LYS A 42 7.60 -6.96 -8.42
N TRP A 43 7.98 -6.81 -9.68
CA TRP A 43 8.84 -5.71 -10.11
C TRP A 43 8.19 -4.34 -9.90
N PHE A 44 6.88 -4.21 -10.14
CA PHE A 44 6.14 -2.99 -9.85
C PHE A 44 6.23 -2.61 -8.36
N TYR A 45 6.08 -3.58 -7.46
CA TYR A 45 6.27 -3.36 -6.02
C TYR A 45 7.66 -2.79 -5.71
N HIS A 46 8.71 -3.36 -6.28
CA HIS A 46 10.09 -2.94 -6.03
C HIS A 46 10.47 -1.61 -6.68
N LEU A 47 9.97 -1.34 -7.88
CA LEU A 47 10.36 -0.18 -8.69
C LEU A 47 9.47 1.04 -8.44
N ILE A 48 8.18 0.82 -8.14
CA ILE A 48 7.19 1.89 -8.02
C ILE A 48 6.75 2.03 -6.56
N LEU A 49 6.00 1.07 -6.00
CA LEU A 49 5.40 1.21 -4.67
C LEU A 49 6.42 1.60 -3.59
N ARG A 50 7.55 0.87 -3.54
CA ARG A 50 8.60 1.10 -2.54
C ARG A 50 9.39 2.40 -2.71
N ASN A 51 9.33 3.03 -3.87
CA ASN A 51 10.07 4.27 -4.15
C ASN A 51 9.18 5.52 -4.15
N ILE A 52 7.88 5.38 -3.88
CA ILE A 52 7.02 6.54 -3.62
C ILE A 52 7.32 7.06 -2.21
N SER A 53 7.91 8.24 -2.14
CA SER A 53 8.14 8.97 -0.89
C SER A 53 6.81 9.50 -0.37
N GLU A 54 6.39 9.02 0.80
CA GLU A 54 5.17 9.54 1.45
C GLU A 54 5.36 10.97 1.98
N ASP A 55 6.61 11.40 2.23
CA ASP A 55 6.92 12.78 2.66
C ASP A 55 6.55 13.83 1.60
N ASP A 56 6.56 13.44 0.32
CA ASP A 56 6.13 14.31 -0.78
C ASP A 56 4.64 14.68 -0.67
N PHE A 57 3.88 13.89 0.11
CA PHE A 57 2.46 14.07 0.35
C PHE A 57 2.15 14.47 1.80
N ARG A 58 3.17 14.94 2.53
CA ARG A 58 3.03 15.29 3.96
C ARG A 58 1.89 16.26 4.24
N GLU A 59 1.63 17.21 3.33
CA GLU A 59 0.56 18.20 3.46
C GLU A 59 -0.85 17.60 3.41
N LEU A 60 -1.01 16.36 2.93
CA LEU A 60 -2.28 15.62 2.93
C LEU A 60 -2.55 14.94 4.28
N TYR A 61 -1.55 14.82 5.15
CA TYR A 61 -1.73 14.27 6.48
C TYR A 61 -2.25 15.34 7.45
N SER A 62 -3.26 14.98 8.24
CA SER A 62 -3.78 15.81 9.32
C SER A 62 -2.77 15.88 10.48
N ASP A 63 -2.55 17.04 11.07
CA ASP A 63 -1.77 17.14 12.32
C ASP A 63 -2.52 16.60 13.55
N LYS A 64 -3.83 16.35 13.40
CA LYS A 64 -4.68 15.75 14.43
C LYS A 64 -4.71 14.23 14.27
N ALA A 65 -4.63 13.53 15.41
CA ALA A 65 -4.87 12.09 15.50
C ALA A 65 -6.24 11.75 14.86
N SER A 66 -6.20 11.04 13.74
CA SER A 66 -7.37 10.57 13.01
C SER A 66 -7.30 9.05 12.84
N ARG A 67 -8.31 8.45 12.19
CA ARG A 67 -8.27 7.02 11.86
C ARG A 67 -7.02 6.73 11.00
N PRO A 68 -6.43 5.52 11.10
CA PRO A 68 -5.32 5.14 10.23
C PRO A 68 -5.72 5.38 8.78
N ASN A 69 -4.99 6.27 8.10
CA ASN A 69 -5.23 6.54 6.69
C ASN A 69 -4.68 5.38 5.86
N THR A 70 -5.27 5.14 4.68
CA THR A 70 -4.61 4.26 3.71
C THR A 70 -3.25 4.85 3.36
N PRO A 71 -2.15 4.06 3.34
CA PRO A 71 -0.85 4.54 2.92
C PRO A 71 -0.91 5.20 1.53
N ILE A 72 -0.30 6.37 1.39
CA ILE A 72 -0.41 7.16 0.14
C ILE A 72 0.26 6.45 -1.03
N ASN A 73 1.39 5.77 -0.79
CA ASN A 73 2.04 4.96 -1.81
C ASN A 73 1.11 3.88 -2.39
N ILE A 74 0.24 3.27 -1.59
CA ILE A 74 -0.78 2.30 -2.03
C ILE A 74 -1.83 2.99 -2.90
N LEU A 75 -2.33 4.17 -2.51
CA LEU A 75 -3.31 4.92 -3.30
C LEU A 75 -2.73 5.33 -4.67
N VAL A 76 -1.55 5.96 -4.67
CA VAL A 76 -0.84 6.38 -5.89
C VAL A 76 -0.55 5.17 -6.78
N SER A 77 -0.02 4.09 -6.21
CA SER A 77 0.25 2.86 -6.96
C SER A 77 -1.00 2.24 -7.58
N SER A 78 -2.14 2.29 -6.87
CA SER A 78 -3.41 1.78 -7.37
C SER A 78 -3.91 2.59 -8.57
N LEU A 79 -3.77 3.91 -8.53
CA LEU A 79 -4.08 4.78 -9.68
C LEU A 79 -3.16 4.50 -10.87
N ILE A 80 -1.85 4.34 -10.63
CA ILE A 80 -0.89 3.98 -11.68
C ILE A 80 -1.28 2.64 -12.32
N LEU A 81 -1.58 1.61 -11.52
CA LEU A 81 -1.99 0.30 -12.03
C LEU A 81 -3.31 0.36 -12.81
N LYS A 82 -4.26 1.17 -12.35
CA LYS A 82 -5.54 1.41 -13.03
C LYS A 82 -5.29 1.96 -14.43
N GLU A 83 -4.50 3.04 -14.55
CA GLU A 83 -4.21 3.67 -15.84
C GLU A 83 -3.36 2.77 -16.74
N LEU A 84 -2.32 2.13 -16.20
CA LEU A 84 -1.45 1.21 -16.96
C LEU A 84 -2.20 0.03 -17.57
N LYS A 85 -3.29 -0.42 -16.93
CA LYS A 85 -4.11 -1.55 -17.39
C LYS A 85 -5.44 -1.12 -18.03
N GLY A 86 -5.72 0.18 -18.10
CA GLY A 86 -6.96 0.72 -18.66
C GLY A 86 -8.23 0.31 -17.89
N LEU A 87 -8.13 0.18 -16.57
CA LEU A 87 -9.23 -0.33 -15.73
C LEU A 87 -10.20 0.79 -15.32
N SER A 88 -11.47 0.42 -15.18
CA SER A 88 -12.44 1.16 -14.40
C SER A 88 -12.15 1.07 -12.89
N TYR A 89 -12.81 1.92 -12.10
CA TYR A 89 -12.73 1.84 -10.65
C TYR A 89 -13.32 0.53 -10.11
N ASP A 90 -14.40 0.01 -10.71
CA ASP A 90 -14.97 -1.30 -10.37
C ASP A 90 -13.96 -2.42 -10.55
N GLU A 91 -13.35 -2.51 -11.73
CA GLU A 91 -12.37 -3.55 -12.05
C GLU A 91 -11.10 -3.46 -11.21
N LEU A 92 -10.66 -2.23 -10.87
CA LEU A 92 -9.55 -2.05 -9.94
C LEU A 92 -9.90 -2.62 -8.57
N MET A 93 -11.07 -2.30 -8.03
CA MET A 93 -11.50 -2.79 -6.71
C MET A 93 -11.59 -4.32 -6.71
N GLU A 94 -12.18 -4.92 -7.74
CA GLU A 94 -12.22 -6.38 -7.91
C GLU A 94 -10.82 -6.99 -7.99
N SER A 95 -9.92 -6.37 -8.76
CA SER A 95 -8.54 -6.83 -8.89
C SER A 95 -7.80 -6.80 -7.54
N VAL A 96 -7.98 -5.76 -6.73
CA VAL A 96 -7.38 -5.66 -5.39
C VAL A 96 -7.93 -6.73 -4.44
N MET A 97 -9.22 -7.08 -4.57
CA MET A 97 -9.86 -8.10 -3.75
C MET A 97 -9.40 -9.52 -4.13
N PHE A 98 -9.33 -9.83 -5.42
CA PHE A 98 -9.25 -11.22 -5.89
C PHE A 98 -7.99 -11.58 -6.70
N ASP A 99 -7.22 -10.62 -7.20
CA ASP A 99 -5.98 -10.90 -7.95
C ASP A 99 -4.75 -10.82 -7.03
N LEU A 100 -4.13 -11.97 -6.77
CA LEU A 100 -2.90 -12.07 -5.97
C LEU A 100 -1.75 -11.24 -6.54
N ARG A 101 -1.71 -11.01 -7.86
CA ARG A 101 -0.70 -10.16 -8.50
C ARG A 101 -0.92 -8.69 -8.15
N PHE A 102 -2.17 -8.24 -8.04
CA PHE A 102 -2.47 -6.89 -7.56
C PHE A 102 -2.09 -6.73 -6.08
N LYS A 103 -2.40 -7.72 -5.25
CA LYS A 103 -1.96 -7.73 -3.85
C LYS A 103 -0.44 -7.64 -3.75
N THR A 104 0.28 -8.38 -4.59
CA THR A 104 1.75 -8.34 -4.70
C THR A 104 2.25 -6.96 -5.11
N ALA A 105 1.70 -6.38 -6.17
CA ALA A 105 2.09 -5.05 -6.66
C ALA A 105 1.89 -3.95 -5.60
N LEU A 106 0.84 -4.09 -4.78
CA LEU A 106 0.49 -3.16 -3.71
C LEU A 106 1.11 -3.51 -2.35
N GLY A 107 1.93 -4.57 -2.27
CA GLY A 107 2.61 -4.97 -1.04
C GLY A 107 1.66 -5.46 0.07
N LEU A 108 0.45 -5.88 -0.28
CA LEU A 108 -0.53 -6.42 0.67
C LEU A 108 -0.11 -7.83 1.08
N VAL A 109 -0.16 -8.13 2.36
CA VAL A 109 0.36 -9.40 2.90
C VAL A 109 -0.75 -10.40 3.19
N SER A 110 -1.98 -9.93 3.40
CA SER A 110 -3.13 -10.78 3.70
C SER A 110 -4.08 -10.90 2.50
N ILE A 111 -4.59 -12.12 2.26
CA ILE A 111 -5.58 -12.39 1.22
C ILE A 111 -6.86 -11.57 1.44
N GLY A 112 -7.28 -11.40 2.69
CA GLY A 112 -8.49 -10.67 3.05
C GLY A 112 -8.32 -9.14 3.09
N GLU A 113 -7.13 -8.63 2.82
CA GLU A 113 -6.84 -7.20 2.94
C GLU A 113 -7.43 -6.40 1.78
N VAL A 114 -8.19 -5.35 2.14
CA VAL A 114 -8.72 -4.33 1.22
C VAL A 114 -8.32 -2.96 1.77
N PRO A 115 -7.26 -2.34 1.23
CA PRO A 115 -6.60 -1.20 1.87
C PRO A 115 -7.37 0.12 1.76
N PHE A 116 -8.34 0.24 0.85
CA PHE A 116 -9.12 1.46 0.64
C PHE A 116 -10.52 1.15 0.10
N SER A 117 -11.41 2.15 0.18
CA SER A 117 -12.69 2.13 -0.50
C SER A 117 -12.60 2.84 -1.86
N ARG A 118 -13.59 2.62 -2.75
CA ARG A 118 -13.70 3.41 -3.99
C ARG A 118 -13.73 4.91 -3.72
N ALA A 119 -14.51 5.33 -2.72
CA ALA A 119 -14.66 6.75 -2.40
C ALA A 119 -13.32 7.36 -1.95
N THR A 120 -12.53 6.61 -1.18
CA THR A 120 -11.18 7.02 -0.77
C THR A 120 -10.31 7.31 -1.99
N LEU A 121 -10.26 6.38 -2.95
CA LEU A 121 -9.43 6.53 -4.15
C LEU A 121 -9.95 7.63 -5.07
N PHE A 122 -11.27 7.74 -5.24
CA PHE A 122 -11.91 8.77 -6.06
C PHE A 122 -11.69 10.18 -5.52
N ASN A 123 -11.65 10.35 -4.20
CA ASN A 123 -11.40 11.65 -3.56
C ASN A 123 -9.92 12.03 -3.53
N PHE A 124 -9.02 11.10 -3.84
CA PHE A 124 -7.58 11.32 -3.83
C PHE A 124 -7.03 11.82 -5.18
N GLN A 125 -7.68 11.47 -6.31
CA GLN A 125 -7.24 11.84 -7.67
C GLN A 125 -7.44 13.33 -8.00
#